data_AF-A0A2G9ZS87-F1
#
_entry.id   AF-A0A2G9ZS87-F1
#
_cell.length_a   1.000
_cell.length_b   1.000
_cell.length_c   1.000
_cell.angle_alpha   90.00
_cell.angle_beta   90.00
_cell.angle_gamma   90.00
#
_symmetry.space_group_name_H-M   'P 1'
#
loop_
_entity.id
_entity.type
_entity.pdbx_description
1 polymer ?
#
loop_
_entity_poly.entity_id
_entity_poly.type
_entity_poly.pdbx_seq_one_letter_code
_entity_poly.pdbx_strand_id
1 'polypeptide(L)'
;MPEFTHLDDKGRVRMVDVTEKVETIRMAKAQGIVFMNPDTLEKIRTQGIKKGNVLETARIAGVMAAKKTSELIPMCHPLNITHIQIDFFLETPKSAIRIEAVVRLSGVTGVEMEALTAVSV
;
A
#
# COMPACT_ATOMS: atom_id res chain seq x y z
N MET A 1 -14.38 -26.11 -2.23
CA MET A 1 -13.40 -25.24 -1.55
C MET A 1 -12.77 -24.35 -2.59
N PRO A 2 -12.55 -23.05 -2.34
CA PRO A 2 -11.83 -22.22 -3.30
C PRO A 2 -10.42 -22.80 -3.50
N GLU A 3 -10.00 -22.89 -4.75
CA GLU A 3 -8.69 -23.42 -5.15
C GLU A 3 -7.62 -22.35 -4.86
N PHE A 4 -6.64 -22.66 -4.00
CA PHE A 4 -5.57 -21.72 -3.67
C PHE A 4 -4.57 -21.65 -4.83
N THR A 5 -4.44 -20.48 -5.46
CA THR A 5 -3.56 -20.31 -6.62
C THR A 5 -2.07 -20.29 -6.26
N HIS A 6 -1.72 -19.85 -5.04
CA HIS A 6 -0.34 -19.82 -4.55
C HIS A 6 0.16 -21.15 -3.97
N LEU A 7 -0.67 -22.20 -3.98
CA LEU A 7 -0.27 -23.55 -3.62
C LEU A 7 -0.25 -24.42 -4.88
N ASP A 8 0.66 -25.38 -4.95
CA ASP A 8 0.60 -26.46 -5.92
C ASP A 8 -0.23 -27.64 -5.40
N ASP A 9 -0.42 -28.67 -6.23
CA ASP A 9 -1.20 -29.88 -5.90
C ASP A 9 -0.61 -30.69 -4.73
N LYS A 10 0.63 -30.35 -4.31
CA LYS A 10 1.34 -30.95 -3.17
C LYS A 10 1.37 -30.01 -1.96
N GLY A 11 0.66 -28.88 -2.01
CA GLY A 11 0.60 -27.88 -0.94
C GLY A 11 1.86 -27.02 -0.81
N ARG A 12 2.75 -27.00 -1.80
CA ARG A 12 3.95 -26.17 -1.79
C ARG A 12 3.63 -24.77 -2.32
N VAL A 13 4.22 -23.76 -1.69
CA VAL A 13 4.04 -22.37 -2.08
C VAL A 13 4.72 -22.12 -3.43
N ARG A 14 4.03 -21.42 -4.34
CA ARG A 14 4.56 -21.00 -5.64
C ARG A 14 4.09 -19.60 -6.02
N MET A 15 4.92 -18.93 -6.81
CA MET A 15 4.50 -17.75 -7.56
C MET A 15 3.69 -18.25 -8.76
N VAL A 16 2.51 -17.67 -8.98
CA VAL A 16 1.62 -18.06 -10.08
C VAL A 16 2.23 -17.63 -11.40
N ASP A 17 2.30 -18.55 -12.38
CA ASP A 17 2.68 -18.18 -13.75
C ASP A 17 1.56 -17.34 -14.39
N VAL A 18 1.92 -16.16 -14.89
CA VAL A 18 1.01 -15.19 -15.49
C VAL A 18 1.33 -14.92 -16.96
N THR A 19 2.18 -15.73 -17.58
CA THR A 19 2.71 -15.52 -18.95
C THR A 19 1.62 -15.41 -20.01
N GLU A 20 0.56 -16.24 -19.93
CA GLU A 20 -0.52 -16.26 -20.92
C GLU A 20 -1.64 -15.24 -20.65
N LYS A 21 -1.53 -14.47 -19.55
CA LYS A 21 -2.54 -13.46 -19.21
C LYS A 21 -2.35 -12.22 -20.08
N VAL A 22 -3.47 -11.62 -20.47
CA VAL A 22 -3.49 -10.37 -21.24
C VAL A 22 -3.26 -9.18 -20.32
N GLU A 23 -2.45 -8.22 -20.76
CA GLU A 23 -2.26 -6.95 -20.06
C GLU A 23 -3.53 -6.09 -20.07
N THR A 24 -3.86 -5.53 -18.92
CA THR A 24 -4.94 -4.55 -18.77
C THR A 24 -4.52 -3.43 -17.85
N ILE A 25 -5.23 -2.30 -17.91
CA ILE A 25 -5.10 -1.24 -16.90
C ILE A 25 -5.66 -1.77 -15.58
N ARG A 26 -4.85 -1.71 -14.54
CA ARG A 26 -5.19 -2.18 -13.20
C ARG A 26 -5.00 -1.06 -12.19
N MET A 27 -5.89 -1.00 -11.22
CA MET A 27 -5.86 -0.04 -10.14
C MET A 27 -6.32 -0.72 -8.86
N ALA A 28 -5.62 -0.44 -7.76
CA ALA A 28 -6.06 -0.79 -6.43
C ALA A 28 -6.04 0.45 -5.54
N LYS A 29 -7.00 0.49 -4.61
CA LYS A 29 -7.10 1.49 -3.56
C LYS A 29 -7.16 0.78 -2.22
N ALA A 30 -6.30 1.18 -1.29
CA ALA A 30 -6.25 0.67 0.07
C ALA A 30 -6.39 1.82 1.08
N GLN A 31 -6.82 1.49 2.30
CA GLN A 31 -6.92 2.44 3.40
C GLN A 31 -6.43 1.86 4.72
N GLY A 32 -5.89 2.74 5.57
CA GLY A 32 -5.44 2.41 6.92
C GLY A 32 -5.72 3.57 7.87
N ILE A 33 -5.72 3.31 9.17
CA ILE A 33 -6.00 4.33 10.18
C ILE A 33 -4.95 4.23 11.29
N VAL A 34 -4.34 5.37 11.61
CA VAL A 34 -3.45 5.50 12.76
C VAL A 34 -4.19 6.29 13.84
N PHE A 35 -4.49 5.62 14.95
CA PHE A 35 -5.04 6.26 16.15
C PHE A 35 -3.90 6.81 17.02
N MET A 36 -4.15 7.95 17.67
CA MET A 36 -3.17 8.62 18.51
C MET A 36 -3.86 9.46 19.59
N ASN A 37 -3.07 10.02 20.50
CA ASN A 37 -3.59 10.98 21.47
C ASN A 37 -4.05 12.28 20.76
N PRO A 38 -5.12 12.95 21.23
CA PRO A 38 -5.60 14.21 20.66
C PRO A 38 -4.49 15.28 20.51
N ASP A 39 -3.66 15.44 21.55
CA ASP A 39 -2.53 16.38 21.54
C ASP A 39 -1.49 16.07 20.46
N THR A 40 -1.35 14.80 20.08
CA THR A 40 -0.43 14.39 19.01
C THR A 40 -1.01 14.80 17.65
N LEU A 41 -2.30 14.54 17.43
CA LEU A 41 -2.98 14.96 16.21
C LEU A 41 -2.95 16.49 16.04
N GLU A 42 -3.15 17.23 17.14
CA GLU A 42 -3.11 18.69 17.12
C GLU A 42 -1.72 19.22 16.77
N LYS A 43 -0.65 18.59 17.29
CA LYS A 43 0.73 18.93 16.91
C LYS A 43 1.02 18.62 15.43
N ILE A 44 0.47 17.54 14.88
CA ILE A 44 0.58 17.25 13.43
C ILE A 44 -0.13 18.34 12.63
N ARG A 45 -1.38 18.67 13.00
CA ARG A 45 -2.21 19.67 12.32
C ARG A 45 -1.58 21.06 12.30
N THR A 46 -0.96 21.46 13.42
CA THR A 46 -0.33 22.78 13.60
C THR A 46 1.14 22.81 13.17
N GLN A 47 1.68 21.73 12.62
CA GLN A 47 3.09 21.57 12.27
C GLN A 47 4.06 21.79 13.46
N GLY A 48 3.57 21.61 14.69
CA GLY A 48 4.33 21.79 15.94
C GLY A 48 5.25 20.60 16.30
N ILE A 49 5.49 19.67 15.38
CA ILE A 49 6.36 18.51 15.60
C ILE A 49 7.82 18.89 15.34
N LYS A 50 8.68 18.66 16.34
CA LYS A 50 10.14 18.91 16.26
C LYS A 50 10.85 18.19 15.11
N LYS A 51 10.28 17.10 14.61
CA LYS A 51 10.79 16.29 13.49
C LYS A 51 10.41 16.84 12.10
N GLY A 52 9.70 17.96 12.01
CA GLY A 52 9.24 18.53 10.74
C GLY A 52 7.95 17.91 10.22
N ASN A 53 7.75 17.94 8.90
CA ASN A 53 6.53 17.46 8.27
C ASN A 53 6.49 15.93 8.21
N VAL A 54 5.84 15.34 9.21
CA VAL A 54 5.71 13.88 9.34
C VAL A 54 4.86 13.24 8.25
N LEU A 55 3.88 13.97 7.69
CA LEU A 55 2.99 13.44 6.65
C LEU A 55 3.71 13.33 5.31
N GLU A 56 4.54 14.30 4.95
CA GLU A 56 5.33 14.21 3.72
C GLU A 56 6.44 13.16 3.84
N THR A 57 7.01 12.99 5.03
CA THR A 57 7.93 11.86 5.30
C THR A 57 7.22 10.52 5.10
N ALA A 58 6.01 10.36 5.68
CA ALA A 58 5.19 9.16 5.50
C ALA A 58 4.78 8.94 4.02
N ARG A 59 4.48 10.01 3.28
CA ARG A 59 4.17 9.94 1.84
C ARG A 59 5.32 9.34 1.04
N ILE A 60 6.55 9.81 1.28
CA ILE A 60 7.74 9.27 0.63
C ILE A 60 7.94 7.79 1.00
N ALA A 61 7.80 7.46 2.29
CA ALA A 61 7.94 6.10 2.78
C ALA A 61 6.96 5.14 2.10
N GLY A 62 5.66 5.47 2.06
CA GLY A 62 4.67 4.64 1.39
C GLY A 62 4.88 4.51 -0.12
N VAL A 63 5.32 5.58 -0.82
CA VAL A 63 5.67 5.50 -2.26
C VAL A 63 6.85 4.56 -2.48
N MET A 64 7.86 4.61 -1.61
CA MET A 64 8.99 3.68 -1.66
C MET A 64 8.55 2.25 -1.34
N ALA A 65 7.64 2.07 -0.38
CA ALA A 65 7.14 0.78 0.05
C ALA A 65 6.35 0.06 -1.05
N ALA A 66 5.44 0.75 -1.76
CA ALA A 66 4.73 0.19 -2.91
C ALA A 66 5.70 -0.32 -3.99
N LYS A 67 6.78 0.41 -4.27
CA LYS A 67 7.79 -0.04 -5.26
C LYS A 67 8.60 -1.25 -4.80
N LYS A 68 8.64 -1.51 -3.49
CA LYS A 68 9.39 -2.61 -2.88
C LYS A 68 8.50 -3.77 -2.43
N THR A 69 7.21 -3.78 -2.80
CA THR A 69 6.27 -4.81 -2.35
C THR A 69 6.72 -6.22 -2.68
N SER A 70 7.26 -6.48 -3.87
CA SER A 70 7.78 -7.80 -4.25
C SER A 70 9.06 -8.22 -3.52
N GLU A 71 9.81 -7.27 -2.94
CA GLU A 71 10.94 -7.58 -2.04
C GLU A 71 10.46 -8.00 -0.64
N LEU A 72 9.27 -7.53 -0.24
CA LEU A 72 8.69 -7.76 1.08
C LEU A 72 7.74 -8.96 1.12
N ILE A 73 6.99 -9.18 0.04
CA ILE A 73 5.95 -10.21 -0.05
C ILE A 73 6.41 -11.30 -1.02
N PRO A 74 6.82 -12.49 -0.51
CA PRO A 74 7.62 -13.45 -1.29
C PRO A 74 7.04 -13.89 -2.64
N MET A 75 5.71 -13.98 -2.77
CA MET A 75 5.04 -14.50 -3.97
C MET A 75 4.45 -13.41 -4.86
N CYS A 76 4.69 -12.13 -4.56
CA CYS A 76 4.31 -11.02 -5.43
C CYS A 76 5.26 -10.93 -6.63
N HIS A 77 4.70 -10.75 -7.82
CA HIS A 77 5.49 -10.46 -9.01
C HIS A 77 6.15 -9.08 -8.89
N PRO A 78 7.35 -8.88 -9.46
CA PRO A 78 7.86 -7.53 -9.69
C PRO A 78 7.02 -6.84 -10.78
N LEU A 79 6.59 -5.60 -10.51
CA LEU A 79 5.66 -4.87 -11.37
C LEU A 79 6.21 -3.49 -11.75
N ASN A 80 6.04 -3.12 -13.02
CA ASN A 80 6.35 -1.78 -13.51
C ASN A 80 5.20 -0.81 -13.18
N ILE A 81 5.14 -0.38 -11.91
CA ILE A 81 4.12 0.55 -11.42
C ILE A 81 4.23 1.88 -12.16
N THR A 82 3.09 2.39 -12.65
CA THR A 82 3.05 3.65 -13.42
C THR A 82 2.55 4.83 -12.59
N HIS A 83 1.82 4.58 -11.50
CA HIS A 83 1.30 5.63 -10.63
C HIS A 83 1.15 5.14 -9.18
N ILE A 84 1.56 6.00 -8.24
CA ILE A 84 1.33 5.83 -6.81
C ILE A 84 0.89 7.20 -6.25
N GLN A 85 -0.23 7.22 -5.55
CA GLN A 85 -0.74 8.37 -4.82
C GLN A 85 -1.04 7.94 -3.39
N ILE A 86 -0.68 8.75 -2.41
CA ILE A 86 -0.94 8.50 -0.99
C ILE A 86 -1.49 9.78 -0.41
N ASP A 87 -2.61 9.75 0.30
CA ASP A 87 -3.25 10.91 0.91
C ASP A 87 -3.57 10.67 2.38
N PHE A 88 -3.60 11.77 3.15
CA PHE A 88 -3.83 11.77 4.58
C PHE A 88 -5.03 12.65 4.93
N PHE A 89 -5.94 12.11 5.73
CA PHE A 89 -7.13 12.79 6.21
C PHE A 89 -7.13 12.81 7.72
N LEU A 90 -7.08 13.99 8.33
CA LEU A 90 -7.12 14.15 9.77
C LEU A 90 -8.57 14.01 10.26
N GLU A 91 -8.82 13.02 11.10
CA GLU A 91 -10.14 12.68 11.64
C GLU A 91 -10.21 13.16 13.11
N THR A 92 -10.31 14.48 13.31
CA THR A 92 -10.23 15.13 14.64
C THR A 92 -11.14 14.51 15.71
N PRO A 93 -12.44 14.22 15.44
CA PRO A 93 -13.31 13.62 16.44
C PRO A 93 -12.86 12.23 16.93
N LYS A 94 -12.08 11.52 16.11
CA LYS A 94 -11.58 10.16 16.38
C LYS A 94 -10.13 10.14 16.85
N SER A 95 -9.47 11.31 16.92
CA SER A 95 -8.03 11.42 17.17
C SER A 95 -7.21 10.47 16.29
N ALA A 96 -7.50 10.48 14.99
CA ALA A 96 -6.90 9.56 14.03
C ALA A 96 -6.49 10.23 12.73
N ILE A 97 -5.59 9.58 11.99
CA ILE A 97 -5.28 9.92 10.60
C ILE A 97 -5.68 8.72 9.74
N ARG A 98 -6.57 8.96 8.78
CA ARG A 98 -6.89 8.00 7.73
C ARG A 98 -5.93 8.20 6.57
N ILE A 99 -5.31 7.10 6.15
CA ILE A 99 -4.35 7.02 5.06
C ILE A 99 -5.05 6.33 3.91
N GLU A 100 -4.90 6.86 2.70
CA GLU A 100 -5.40 6.24 1.48
C GLU A 100 -4.28 6.13 0.47
N ALA A 101 -4.06 4.95 -0.12
CA ALA A 101 -3.14 4.77 -1.22
C ALA A 101 -3.86 4.27 -2.46
N VAL A 102 -3.50 4.83 -3.62
CA VAL A 102 -3.96 4.39 -4.94
C VAL A 102 -2.74 4.04 -5.79
N VAL A 103 -2.71 2.81 -6.31
CA VAL A 103 -1.63 2.30 -7.17
C VAL A 103 -2.22 1.89 -8.52
N ARG A 104 -1.53 2.22 -9.63
CA ARG A 104 -1.92 1.82 -10.98
C ARG A 104 -0.77 1.29 -11.81
N LEU A 105 -1.08 0.43 -12.77
CA LEU A 105 -0.20 -0.03 -13.83
C LEU A 105 -0.99 -0.51 -15.06
N SER A 106 -0.28 -0.80 -16.15
CA SER A 106 -0.74 -1.69 -17.22
C SER A 106 0.02 -3.02 -17.09
N GLY A 107 -0.67 -4.14 -16.94
CA GLY A 107 -0.01 -5.43 -16.69
C GLY A 107 -0.96 -6.61 -16.47
N VAL A 108 -0.37 -7.76 -16.16
CA VAL A 108 -1.05 -9.07 -16.17
C VAL A 108 -1.59 -9.52 -14.80
N THR A 109 -1.21 -8.84 -13.72
CA THR A 109 -1.66 -9.13 -12.35
C THR A 109 -1.99 -7.84 -11.60
N GLY A 110 -2.82 -7.96 -10.57
CA GLY A 110 -3.30 -6.83 -9.76
C GLY A 110 -2.19 -6.12 -8.97
N VAL A 111 -2.58 -5.00 -8.34
CA VAL A 111 -1.70 -4.14 -7.51
C VAL A 111 -2.26 -3.93 -6.10
N GLU A 112 -3.07 -4.87 -5.63
CA GLU A 112 -3.71 -4.84 -4.31
C GLU A 112 -2.65 -4.80 -3.21
N MET A 113 -1.59 -5.60 -3.38
CA MET A 113 -0.53 -5.73 -2.40
C MET A 113 0.35 -4.48 -2.34
N GLU A 114 0.59 -3.82 -3.47
CA GLU A 114 1.33 -2.55 -3.53
C GLU A 114 0.56 -1.45 -2.79
N ALA A 115 -0.77 -1.36 -3.00
CA ALA A 115 -1.60 -0.39 -2.29
C ALA A 115 -1.65 -0.67 -0.78
N LEU A 116 -1.80 -1.94 -0.37
CA LEU A 116 -1.79 -2.33 1.05
C LEU A 116 -0.42 -2.07 1.71
N THR A 117 0.67 -2.37 1.01
CA THR A 117 2.03 -2.13 1.49
C THR A 117 2.30 -0.64 1.67
N ALA A 118 1.89 0.20 0.71
CA ALA A 118 2.03 1.65 0.80
C ALA A 118 1.28 2.28 1.97
N VAL A 119 0.11 1.73 2.33
CA VAL A 119 -0.65 2.18 3.52
C VAL A 119 -0.01 1.72 4.81
N SER A 120 0.64 0.55 4.81
CA SER A 120 1.15 -0.10 6.02
C SER A 120 2.48 0.48 6.52
N VAL A 121 3.27 1.08 5.62
CA VAL A 121 4.59 1.66 5.92
C VAL A 121 4.48 3.17 6.03
#